data_AF-A0A414B7R9-F1
#
_entry.id   AF-A0A414B7R9-F1
#
_cell.length_a   1.000
_cell.length_b   1.000
_cell.length_c   1.000
_cell.angle_alpha   90.00
_cell.angle_beta   90.00
_cell.angle_gamma   90.00
#
_symmetry.space_group_name_H-M   'P 1'
#
loop_
_entity.id
_entity.type
_entity.pdbx_description
1 polymer ?
#
loop_
_entity_poly.entity_id
_entity_poly.type
_entity_poly.pdbx_seq_one_letter_code
_entity_poly.pdbx_strand_id
1 'polypeptide(L)'
;MIKREFLKELEDRLQMLDEKERKDMIEEYSQHISMCMKSGMKEEEAIEDFGDMDDLIAEILEAYHLDPEYEVKSRERSGKTGIAGLLPKDFFKKKTKIAKAGNKSNVNDENNKSNARKNRRVEGTKRFKEEQGRKIENITSKAVETSSNAVSWSWDKIKKFFFIFIKIVLVFLALPAVFFDLAGLFGLGILGVMAFQGYPVIGCVIIAFGAVLSMTAYILFLFTYVLGGRGAKA
;
A
#
# COMPACT_ATOMS: atom_id res chain seq x y z
N MET A 1 1.18 0.34 -18.86
CA MET A 1 0.48 -0.96 -18.90
C MET A 1 -1.03 -0.71 -19.01
N ILE A 2 -1.87 -1.70 -19.28
CA ILE A 2 -3.34 -1.54 -19.26
C ILE A 2 -3.91 -1.78 -17.84
N LYS A 3 -5.07 -1.20 -17.52
CA LYS A 3 -5.76 -1.25 -16.21
C LYS A 3 -5.85 -2.66 -15.65
N ARG A 4 -6.18 -3.64 -16.49
CA ARG A 4 -6.31 -5.04 -16.07
C ARG A 4 -4.97 -5.64 -15.62
N GLU A 5 -3.89 -5.26 -16.29
CA GLU A 5 -2.54 -5.71 -15.91
C GLU A 5 -2.09 -5.00 -14.63
N PHE A 6 -2.33 -3.69 -14.53
CA PHE A 6 -1.99 -2.89 -13.35
C PHE A 6 -2.68 -3.42 -12.08
N LEU A 7 -4.00 -3.60 -12.11
CA LEU A 7 -4.75 -4.06 -10.94
C LEU A 7 -4.36 -5.48 -10.53
N LYS A 8 -4.01 -6.33 -11.50
CA LYS A 8 -3.56 -7.68 -11.21
C LYS A 8 -2.19 -7.68 -10.53
N GLU A 9 -1.26 -6.87 -11.02
CA GLU A 9 0.06 -6.72 -10.40
C GLU A 9 -0.07 -6.15 -8.97
N LEU A 10 -0.98 -5.20 -8.77
CA LEU A 10 -1.28 -4.60 -7.48
C LEU A 10 -1.85 -5.64 -6.51
N GLU A 11 -2.80 -6.45 -6.96
CA GLU A 11 -3.39 -7.53 -6.17
C GLU A 11 -2.38 -8.63 -5.81
N ASP A 12 -1.54 -9.03 -6.77
CA ASP A 12 -0.55 -10.09 -6.58
C ASP A 12 0.53 -9.68 -5.58
N ARG A 13 0.90 -8.39 -5.53
CA ARG A 13 1.90 -7.86 -4.60
C ARG A 13 1.34 -7.48 -3.23
N LEU A 14 0.03 -7.23 -3.12
CA LEU A 14 -0.66 -6.94 -1.86
C LEU A 14 -1.29 -8.17 -1.20
N GLN A 15 -0.87 -9.39 -1.58
CA GLN A 15 -1.35 -10.66 -1.00
C GLN A 15 -1.20 -10.73 0.53
N MET A 16 -0.34 -9.91 1.12
CA MET A 16 -0.10 -9.84 2.56
C MET A 16 -1.20 -9.11 3.33
N LEU A 17 -1.97 -8.24 2.65
CA LEU A 17 -3.15 -7.61 3.25
C LEU A 17 -4.29 -8.63 3.37
N ASP A 18 -5.18 -8.38 4.33
CA ASP A 18 -6.39 -9.19 4.49
C ASP A 18 -7.22 -9.17 3.19
N GLU A 19 -7.84 -10.30 2.87
CA GLU A 19 -8.56 -10.47 1.60
C GLU A 19 -9.64 -9.40 1.37
N LYS A 20 -10.29 -8.98 2.46
CA LYS A 20 -11.29 -7.91 2.42
C LYS A 20 -10.64 -6.55 2.12
N GLU A 21 -9.58 -6.20 2.83
CA GLU A 21 -8.90 -4.91 2.67
C GLU A 21 -8.23 -4.78 1.31
N ARG A 22 -7.56 -5.85 0.85
CA ARG A 22 -6.99 -5.93 -0.50
C ARG A 22 -8.08 -5.71 -1.55
N LYS A 23 -9.23 -6.39 -1.42
CA LYS A 23 -10.32 -6.25 -2.40
C LYS A 23 -10.92 -4.86 -2.40
N ASP A 24 -11.20 -4.30 -1.22
CA ASP A 24 -11.76 -2.95 -1.07
C ASP A 24 -10.80 -1.92 -1.71
N MET A 25 -9.50 -2.08 -1.51
CA MET A 25 -8.49 -1.19 -2.08
C MET A 25 -8.34 -1.34 -3.61
N ILE A 26 -8.27 -2.57 -4.13
CA ILE A 26 -8.23 -2.81 -5.58
C ILE A 26 -9.49 -2.25 -6.27
N GLU A 27 -10.64 -2.31 -5.60
CA GLU A 27 -11.88 -1.73 -6.10
C GLU A 27 -11.82 -0.20 -6.14
N GLU A 28 -11.26 0.45 -5.12
CA GLU A 28 -11.05 1.89 -5.09
C GLU A 28 -10.14 2.38 -6.24
N TYR A 29 -8.98 1.74 -6.43
CA TYR A 29 -8.07 2.06 -7.55
C TYR A 29 -8.72 1.80 -8.92
N SER A 30 -9.46 0.70 -9.05
CA SER A 30 -10.21 0.39 -10.27
C SER A 30 -11.26 1.46 -10.58
N GLN A 31 -11.95 1.97 -9.56
CA GLN A 31 -12.93 3.05 -9.71
C GLN A 31 -12.25 4.36 -10.08
N HIS A 32 -11.13 4.71 -9.44
CA HIS A 32 -10.37 5.92 -9.75
C HIS A 32 -9.94 5.95 -11.24
N ILE A 33 -9.30 4.88 -11.72
CA ILE A 33 -8.91 4.74 -13.14
C ILE A 33 -10.13 4.87 -14.06
N SER A 34 -11.26 4.27 -13.68
CA SER A 34 -12.49 4.35 -14.48
C SER A 34 -13.06 5.77 -14.55
N MET A 35 -12.93 6.56 -13.48
CA MET A 35 -13.36 7.95 -13.47
C MET A 35 -12.45 8.81 -14.35
N CYS A 36 -11.13 8.62 -14.32
CA CYS A 36 -10.18 9.29 -15.20
C CYS A 36 -10.44 8.95 -16.68
N MET A 37 -10.74 7.70 -17.01
CA MET A 37 -11.11 7.34 -18.39
C MET A 37 -12.42 7.99 -18.83
N LYS A 38 -13.41 8.13 -17.94
CA LYS A 38 -14.69 8.81 -18.24
C LYS A 38 -14.54 10.31 -18.47
N SER A 39 -13.54 10.95 -17.85
CA SER A 39 -13.24 12.37 -18.09
C SER A 39 -12.47 12.61 -19.39
N GLY A 40 -12.13 11.56 -20.14
CA GLY A 40 -11.47 11.63 -21.45
C GLY A 40 -9.96 11.39 -21.43
N MET A 41 -9.39 11.04 -20.27
CA MET A 41 -7.99 10.67 -20.13
C MET A 41 -7.75 9.26 -20.69
N LYS A 42 -6.55 9.01 -21.25
CA LYS A 42 -6.18 7.68 -21.72
C LYS A 42 -5.89 6.76 -20.53
N GLU A 43 -6.10 5.46 -20.73
CA GLU A 43 -5.90 4.44 -19.70
C GLU A 43 -4.45 4.41 -19.20
N GLU A 44 -3.48 4.60 -20.10
CA GLU A 44 -2.06 4.61 -19.76
C GLU A 44 -1.68 5.85 -18.94
N GLU A 45 -2.24 7.02 -19.28
CA GLU A 45 -2.01 8.29 -18.59
C GLU A 45 -2.63 8.26 -17.18
N ALA A 46 -3.83 7.70 -17.06
CA ALA A 46 -4.48 7.50 -15.77
C ALA A 46 -3.72 6.53 -14.85
N ILE A 47 -2.90 5.63 -15.41
CA ILE A 47 -2.05 4.72 -14.64
C ILE A 47 -0.72 5.37 -14.30
N GLU A 48 -0.16 6.18 -15.21
CA GLU A 48 1.06 6.95 -14.99
C GLU A 48 0.92 7.95 -13.84
N ASP A 49 -0.29 8.48 -13.61
CA ASP A 49 -0.62 9.35 -12.46
C ASP A 49 -0.33 8.71 -11.09
N PHE A 50 -0.32 7.38 -10.98
CA PHE A 50 0.03 6.69 -9.72
C PHE A 50 1.55 6.53 -9.52
N GLY A 51 2.37 6.83 -10.53
CA GLY A 51 3.82 6.71 -10.46
C GLY A 51 4.33 5.28 -10.62
N ASP A 52 5.49 5.00 -10.00
CA ASP A 52 6.13 3.70 -10.08
C ASP A 52 5.40 2.65 -9.22
N MET A 53 5.28 1.44 -9.76
CA MET A 53 4.55 0.35 -9.13
C MET A 53 5.20 -0.11 -7.83
N ASP A 54 6.53 -0.14 -7.76
CA ASP A 54 7.28 -0.53 -6.57
C ASP A 54 7.13 0.51 -5.46
N ASP A 55 7.18 1.79 -5.82
CA ASP A 55 7.00 2.90 -4.89
C ASP A 55 5.56 2.95 -4.33
N LEU A 56 4.55 2.80 -5.20
CA LEU A 56 3.14 2.76 -4.79
C LEU A 56 2.87 1.63 -3.78
N ILE A 57 3.42 0.45 -4.04
CA ILE A 57 3.19 -0.71 -3.17
C ILE A 57 3.96 -0.55 -1.85
N ALA A 58 5.17 -0.01 -1.88
CA ALA A 58 5.89 0.32 -0.67
C ALA A 58 5.13 1.32 0.20
N GLU A 59 4.56 2.38 -0.40
CA GLU A 59 3.75 3.38 0.31
C GLU A 59 2.49 2.76 0.93
N ILE A 60 1.77 1.93 0.16
CA ILE A 60 0.59 1.21 0.65
C ILE A 60 0.96 0.28 1.80
N LEU A 61 2.03 -0.52 1.68
CA LEU A 61 2.44 -1.45 2.73
C LEU A 61 2.95 -0.73 3.98
N GLU A 62 3.68 0.39 3.81
CA GLU A 62 4.15 1.23 4.91
C GLU A 62 2.98 1.83 5.70
N ALA A 63 1.93 2.30 5.03
CA ALA A 63 0.72 2.82 5.69
C ALA A 63 0.06 1.78 6.61
N TYR A 64 0.15 0.50 6.23
CA TYR A 64 -0.34 -0.65 7.01
C TYR A 64 0.73 -1.26 7.94
N HIS A 65 1.92 -0.67 8.04
CA HIS A 65 3.06 -1.15 8.83
C HIS A 65 3.49 -2.59 8.49
N LEU A 66 3.37 -2.98 7.22
CA LEU A 66 3.75 -4.30 6.71
C LEU A 66 5.14 -4.22 6.07
N ASP A 67 5.98 -5.24 6.30
CA ASP A 67 7.33 -5.29 5.71
C ASP A 67 7.25 -5.39 4.17
N PRO A 68 7.91 -4.47 3.42
CA PRO A 68 7.85 -4.44 1.95
C PRO A 68 8.66 -5.55 1.27
N GLU A 69 9.47 -6.29 2.01
CA GLU A 69 10.39 -7.32 1.50
C GLU A 69 9.85 -8.74 1.82
N TYR A 70 8.84 -9.18 1.07
CA TYR A 70 8.35 -10.56 1.13
C TYR A 70 8.55 -11.29 -0.19
N GLU A 71 9.29 -12.40 -0.15
CA GLU A 71 9.39 -13.34 -1.26
C GLU A 71 8.01 -13.93 -1.58
N VAL A 72 7.43 -13.54 -2.73
CA VAL A 72 6.30 -14.24 -3.34
C VAL A 72 6.71 -15.69 -3.55
N LYS A 73 6.21 -16.58 -2.69
CA LYS A 73 6.41 -18.02 -2.83
C LYS A 73 5.77 -18.46 -4.15
N SER A 74 6.61 -18.67 -5.15
CA SER A 74 6.23 -19.07 -6.51
C SER A 74 5.19 -20.18 -6.48
N ARG A 75 3.98 -19.90 -6.99
CA ARG A 75 3.03 -20.91 -7.42
C ARG A 75 3.69 -21.73 -8.53
N GLU A 76 4.16 -22.93 -8.19
CA GLU A 76 4.40 -23.99 -9.17
C GLU A 76 3.06 -24.32 -9.87
N ARG A 77 2.86 -23.66 -11.00
CA ARG A 77 2.21 -24.13 -12.23
C ARG A 77 1.46 -25.47 -12.09
N SER A 78 0.23 -25.42 -11.57
CA SER A 78 -0.77 -26.45 -11.85
C SER A 78 -1.28 -26.26 -13.29
N GLY A 79 -0.49 -26.71 -14.25
CA GLY A 79 -0.92 -26.90 -15.63
C GLY A 79 -1.34 -28.35 -15.83
N LYS A 80 -2.64 -28.63 -15.75
CA LYS A 80 -3.24 -29.86 -16.28
C LYS A 80 -4.54 -29.55 -17.03
N THR A 81 -4.39 -28.99 -18.21
CA THR A 81 -5.13 -29.41 -19.40
C THR A 81 -4.16 -30.37 -20.11
N GLY A 82 -4.40 -31.65 -20.36
CA GLY A 82 -5.59 -32.33 -20.84
C GLY A 82 -5.13 -33.17 -22.05
N ILE A 83 -4.56 -34.36 -21.84
CA ILE A 83 -4.47 -35.51 -22.78
C ILE A 83 -3.68 -36.65 -22.12
N ALA A 84 -4.37 -37.57 -21.43
CA ALA A 84 -3.92 -38.94 -21.16
C ALA A 84 -5.06 -39.74 -20.50
N GLY A 85 -6.22 -39.80 -21.18
CA GLY A 85 -6.94 -41.07 -21.19
C GLY A 85 -6.11 -42.03 -22.05
N LEU A 86 -6.14 -43.32 -21.70
CA LEU A 86 -5.49 -44.45 -22.39
C LEU A 86 -4.08 -44.83 -21.91
N LEU A 87 -3.99 -45.50 -20.75
CA LEU A 87 -3.12 -46.69 -20.59
C LEU A 87 -3.50 -47.47 -19.29
N PRO A 88 -3.75 -48.80 -19.35
CA PRO A 88 -4.30 -49.58 -18.23
C PRO A 88 -3.33 -49.83 -17.06
N LYS A 89 -3.89 -50.01 -15.85
CA LYS A 89 -3.20 -50.20 -14.55
C LYS A 89 -2.57 -51.59 -14.31
N ASP A 90 -2.34 -52.41 -15.35
CA ASP A 90 -2.02 -53.84 -15.17
C ASP A 90 -0.73 -54.33 -15.84
N PHE A 91 0.29 -53.48 -15.99
CA PHE A 91 1.62 -53.96 -16.39
C PHE A 91 2.47 -54.35 -15.17
N PHE A 92 2.66 -55.66 -15.01
CA PHE A 92 3.50 -56.37 -14.02
C PHE A 92 2.86 -56.81 -12.69
N LYS A 93 1.81 -57.59 -12.89
CA LYS A 93 1.52 -58.87 -12.21
C LYS A 93 2.78 -59.70 -11.86
N LYS A 94 2.68 -60.40 -10.71
CA LYS A 94 3.22 -61.74 -10.39
C LYS A 94 4.74 -61.90 -10.17
N LYS A 95 5.08 -62.33 -8.95
CA LYS A 95 5.29 -63.76 -8.59
C LYS A 95 5.22 -63.90 -7.06
N THR A 96 4.12 -64.41 -6.52
CA THR A 96 3.90 -65.81 -6.07
C THR A 96 4.79 -66.27 -4.93
N LYS A 97 4.16 -66.33 -3.74
CA LYS A 97 4.36 -67.24 -2.61
C LYS A 97 4.96 -68.59 -3.01
N ILE A 98 5.93 -69.14 -2.25
CA ILE A 98 5.91 -70.54 -1.76
C ILE A 98 6.67 -70.64 -0.42
N ALA A 99 6.03 -71.39 0.46
CA ALA A 99 6.35 -71.91 1.79
C ALA A 99 7.81 -72.30 2.17
N LYS A 100 8.00 -72.27 3.50
CA LYS A 100 8.38 -73.38 4.40
C LYS A 100 9.78 -73.33 5.05
N ALA A 101 9.69 -73.43 6.39
CA ALA A 101 10.55 -74.20 7.29
C ALA A 101 12.00 -73.76 7.49
N GLY A 102 12.25 -73.27 8.71
CA GLY A 102 13.23 -73.92 9.57
C GLY A 102 14.68 -73.48 9.45
N ASN A 103 15.21 -73.17 10.64
CA ASN A 103 16.60 -73.26 11.03
C ASN A 103 17.48 -72.01 10.93
N LYS A 104 18.32 -71.95 11.95
CA LYS A 104 19.14 -70.90 12.52
C LYS A 104 20.43 -70.69 11.71
N SER A 105 21.00 -69.50 11.89
CA SER A 105 22.42 -69.14 11.79
C SER A 105 22.99 -68.53 10.49
N ASN A 106 23.56 -67.33 10.71
CA ASN A 106 24.88 -66.85 10.28
C ASN A 106 25.09 -66.07 8.95
N VAL A 107 25.87 -64.99 9.17
CA VAL A 107 26.87 -64.31 8.33
C VAL A 107 26.48 -62.95 7.72
N ASN A 108 27.25 -61.96 8.16
CA ASN A 108 27.36 -60.57 7.72
C ASN A 108 27.96 -60.47 6.30
N ASP A 109 27.55 -59.43 5.55
CA ASP A 109 28.40 -58.49 4.80
C ASP A 109 27.66 -58.00 3.54
N GLU A 110 27.05 -56.80 3.59
CA GLU A 110 26.78 -56.01 2.37
C GLU A 110 26.39 -54.52 2.56
N ASN A 111 26.72 -53.88 3.70
CA ASN A 111 26.23 -52.51 3.99
C ASN A 111 27.24 -51.37 3.82
N ASN A 112 28.45 -51.58 3.28
CA ASN A 112 29.49 -50.56 3.23
C ASN A 112 29.85 -50.06 1.81
N LYS A 113 28.86 -49.64 1.01
CA LYS A 113 29.12 -48.93 -0.28
C LYS A 113 28.15 -47.79 -0.59
N SER A 114 27.04 -47.66 0.14
CA SER A 114 26.01 -46.63 -0.08
C SER A 114 26.25 -45.31 0.65
N ASN A 115 27.12 -45.27 1.68
CA ASN A 115 27.32 -44.07 2.50
C ASN A 115 28.37 -43.07 1.99
N ALA A 116 29.37 -43.51 1.21
CA ALA A 116 30.42 -42.61 0.71
C ALA A 116 29.92 -41.66 -0.41
N ARG A 117 28.96 -42.12 -1.24
CA ARG A 117 28.44 -41.35 -2.38
C ARG A 117 27.44 -40.26 -1.94
N LYS A 118 26.81 -40.41 -0.79
CA LYS A 118 25.84 -39.45 -0.24
C LYS A 118 26.54 -38.25 0.41
N ASN A 119 27.65 -38.45 1.13
CA ASN A 119 28.38 -37.36 1.79
C ASN A 119 29.07 -36.39 0.81
N ARG A 120 29.69 -36.89 -0.26
CA ARG A 120 30.43 -36.04 -1.22
C ARG A 120 29.51 -35.08 -2.00
N ARG A 121 28.23 -35.43 -2.19
CA ARG A 121 27.23 -34.57 -2.85
C ARG A 121 26.71 -33.46 -1.94
N VAL A 122 26.74 -33.67 -0.61
CA VAL A 122 26.24 -32.71 0.38
C VAL A 122 27.28 -31.63 0.71
N GLU A 123 28.58 -31.95 0.62
CA GLU A 123 29.65 -30.96 0.81
C GLU A 123 29.76 -29.97 -0.37
N GLY A 124 29.55 -30.44 -1.60
CA GLY A 124 29.58 -29.58 -2.80
C GLY A 124 28.46 -28.53 -2.81
N THR A 125 27.25 -28.90 -2.39
CA THR A 125 26.13 -27.96 -2.29
C THR A 125 26.27 -26.97 -1.14
N LYS A 126 26.92 -27.36 -0.03
CA LYS A 126 27.19 -26.46 1.10
C LYS A 126 28.18 -25.36 0.73
N ARG A 127 29.27 -25.72 0.05
CA ARG A 127 30.28 -24.75 -0.40
C ARG A 127 29.73 -23.75 -1.42
N PHE A 128 28.90 -24.21 -2.36
CA PHE A 128 28.26 -23.33 -3.33
C PHE A 128 27.23 -22.38 -2.71
N LYS A 129 26.51 -22.80 -1.65
CA LYS A 129 25.58 -21.94 -0.90
C LYS A 129 26.29 -20.87 -0.07
N GLU A 130 27.41 -21.21 0.57
CA GLU A 130 28.20 -20.24 1.34
C GLU A 130 28.87 -19.19 0.45
N GLU A 131 29.30 -19.57 -0.76
CA GLU A 131 29.92 -18.64 -1.72
C GLU A 131 28.87 -17.69 -2.34
N GLN A 132 27.66 -18.19 -2.60
CA GLN A 132 26.52 -17.36 -3.01
C GLN A 132 26.07 -16.43 -1.88
N GLY A 133 25.96 -16.92 -0.65
CA GLY A 133 25.59 -16.12 0.52
C GLY A 133 26.55 -14.95 0.77
N ARG A 134 27.86 -15.19 0.74
CA ARG A 134 28.88 -14.12 0.88
C ARG A 134 28.85 -13.10 -0.26
N LYS A 135 28.47 -13.52 -1.47
CA LYS A 135 28.38 -12.61 -2.63
C LYS A 135 27.12 -11.75 -2.56
N ILE A 136 26.02 -12.31 -2.06
CA ILE A 136 24.77 -11.59 -1.81
C ILE A 136 24.98 -10.58 -0.68
N GLU A 137 25.57 -10.97 0.44
CA GLU A 137 25.83 -10.07 1.59
C GLU A 137 26.67 -8.83 1.21
N ASN A 138 27.66 -8.99 0.32
CA ASN A 138 28.49 -7.89 -0.18
C ASN A 138 27.79 -6.99 -1.21
N ILE A 139 26.73 -7.47 -1.88
CA ILE A 139 25.92 -6.66 -2.80
C ILE A 139 24.83 -5.93 -2.00
N THR A 140 24.20 -6.63 -1.04
CA THR A 140 23.16 -6.08 -0.17
C THR A 140 23.71 -4.97 0.73
N SER A 141 24.89 -5.15 1.33
CA SER A 141 25.52 -4.10 2.17
C SER A 141 25.89 -2.85 1.36
N LYS A 142 26.35 -3.01 0.10
CA LYS A 142 26.60 -1.87 -0.80
C LYS A 142 25.33 -1.15 -1.24
N ALA A 143 24.24 -1.88 -1.50
CA ALA A 143 22.96 -1.28 -1.86
C ALA A 143 22.32 -0.53 -0.67
N VAL A 144 22.41 -1.09 0.55
CA VAL A 144 21.87 -0.49 1.78
C VAL A 144 22.57 0.84 2.13
N GLU A 145 23.90 0.92 2.01
CA GLU A 145 24.61 2.18 2.30
C GLU A 145 24.37 3.28 1.27
N THR A 146 24.09 2.92 0.01
CA THR A 146 23.85 3.92 -1.05
C THR A 146 22.41 4.44 -1.03
N SER A 147 21.46 3.66 -0.52
CA SER A 147 20.02 3.99 -0.51
C SER A 147 19.61 4.88 0.68
N SER A 148 20.22 4.69 1.86
CA SER A 148 19.78 5.37 3.08
C SER A 148 19.96 6.91 3.06
N ASN A 149 20.90 7.41 2.24
CA ASN A 149 21.23 8.84 2.19
C ASN A 149 20.44 9.62 1.12
N ALA A 150 19.76 8.96 0.18
CA ALA A 150 18.99 9.62 -0.87
C ALA A 150 17.49 9.80 -0.51
N VAL A 151 16.92 8.88 0.28
CA VAL A 151 15.51 8.86 0.67
C VAL A 151 15.15 9.99 1.66
N SER A 152 16.06 10.33 2.58
CA SER A 152 15.79 11.34 3.62
C SER A 152 15.65 12.76 3.06
N TRP A 153 16.24 13.06 1.90
CA TRP A 153 16.15 14.38 1.28
C TRP A 153 14.81 14.64 0.58
N SER A 154 14.11 13.58 0.15
CA SER A 154 12.83 13.67 -0.56
C SER A 154 11.65 13.87 0.40
N TRP A 155 11.70 13.28 1.61
CA TRP A 155 10.62 13.40 2.59
C TRP A 155 10.43 14.86 3.06
N ASP A 156 11.51 15.59 3.26
CA ASP A 156 11.44 16.99 3.67
C ASP A 156 10.82 17.90 2.60
N LYS A 157 10.95 17.53 1.32
CA LYS A 157 10.29 18.26 0.22
C LYS A 157 8.81 17.92 0.12
N ILE A 158 8.45 16.64 0.28
CA ILE A 158 7.06 16.18 0.31
C ILE A 158 6.28 16.80 1.47
N LYS A 159 6.86 16.81 2.68
CA LYS A 159 6.26 17.48 3.85
C LYS A 159 6.01 18.97 3.58
N LYS A 160 6.96 19.67 2.96
CA LYS A 160 6.77 21.08 2.58
C LYS A 160 5.64 21.25 1.58
N PHE A 161 5.55 20.39 0.57
CA PHE A 161 4.49 20.45 -0.45
C PHE A 161 3.11 20.17 0.17
N PHE A 162 3.01 19.18 1.04
CA PHE A 162 1.79 18.86 1.80
C PHE A 162 1.35 20.01 2.71
N PHE A 163 2.28 20.64 3.44
CA PHE A 163 1.99 21.82 4.25
C PHE A 163 1.53 23.03 3.41
N ILE A 164 2.10 23.20 2.22
CA ILE A 164 1.69 24.23 1.26
C ILE A 164 0.28 23.94 0.73
N PHE A 165 -0.01 22.68 0.38
CA PHE A 165 -1.33 22.24 -0.05
C PHE A 165 -2.39 22.49 1.04
N ILE A 166 -2.12 22.12 2.29
CA ILE A 166 -3.00 22.40 3.43
C ILE A 166 -3.29 23.91 3.54
N LYS A 167 -2.27 24.76 3.39
CA LYS A 167 -2.47 26.21 3.43
C LYS A 167 -3.34 26.71 2.28
N ILE A 168 -3.15 26.18 1.07
CA ILE A 168 -3.98 26.52 -0.10
C ILE A 168 -5.43 26.12 0.17
N VAL A 169 -5.68 24.90 0.62
CA VAL A 169 -7.03 24.42 0.98
C VAL A 169 -7.64 25.30 2.07
N LEU A 170 -6.87 25.69 3.09
CA LEU A 170 -7.35 26.54 4.17
C LEU A 170 -7.70 27.97 3.68
N VAL A 171 -6.98 28.50 2.70
CA VAL A 171 -7.33 29.76 2.04
C VAL A 171 -8.63 29.63 1.25
N PHE A 172 -8.80 28.53 0.49
CA PHE A 172 -10.05 28.25 -0.20
C PHE A 172 -11.23 28.09 0.75
N LEU A 173 -11.01 27.58 1.97
CA LEU A 173 -12.03 27.50 3.01
C LEU A 173 -12.35 28.87 3.64
N ALA A 174 -11.35 29.74 3.79
CA ALA A 174 -11.51 31.08 4.36
C ALA A 174 -12.29 32.02 3.44
N LEU A 175 -12.16 31.90 2.11
CA LEU A 175 -12.86 32.75 1.13
C LEU A 175 -14.40 32.75 1.28
N PRO A 176 -15.10 31.60 1.24
CA PRO A 176 -16.54 31.58 1.46
C PRO A 176 -16.90 31.98 2.89
N ALA A 177 -16.08 31.62 3.90
CA ALA A 177 -16.33 32.02 5.29
C ALA A 177 -16.39 33.55 5.45
N VAL A 178 -15.44 34.28 4.85
CA VAL A 178 -15.43 35.75 4.85
C VAL A 178 -16.68 36.30 4.15
N PHE A 179 -17.08 35.72 3.02
CA PHE A 179 -18.29 36.14 2.31
C PHE A 179 -19.56 35.98 3.17
N PHE A 180 -19.70 34.84 3.85
CA PHE A 180 -20.81 34.58 4.77
C PHE A 180 -20.80 35.52 5.97
N ASP A 181 -19.63 35.87 6.50
CA ASP A 181 -19.50 36.82 7.62
C ASP A 181 -19.95 38.22 7.22
N LEU A 182 -19.57 38.70 6.02
CA LEU A 182 -20.06 39.97 5.47
C LEU A 182 -21.58 39.95 5.25
N ALA A 183 -22.13 38.87 4.71
CA ALA A 183 -23.57 38.70 4.54
C ALA A 183 -24.31 38.68 5.89
N GLY A 184 -23.71 38.05 6.90
CA GLY A 184 -24.19 38.05 8.28
C GLY A 184 -24.23 39.46 8.88
N LEU A 185 -23.20 40.27 8.66
CA LEU A 185 -23.14 41.66 9.11
C LEU A 185 -24.21 42.53 8.43
N PHE A 186 -24.45 42.33 7.15
CA PHE A 186 -25.54 42.99 6.42
C PHE A 186 -26.91 42.60 6.99
N GLY A 187 -27.14 41.29 7.21
CA GLY A 187 -28.36 40.78 7.84
C GLY A 187 -28.56 41.33 9.26
N LEU A 188 -27.50 41.43 10.05
CA LEU A 188 -27.51 42.05 11.37
C LEU A 188 -27.93 43.53 11.29
N GLY A 189 -27.47 44.27 10.27
CA GLY A 189 -27.89 45.64 10.02
C GLY A 189 -29.40 45.77 9.77
N ILE A 190 -29.96 44.89 8.93
CA ILE A 190 -31.41 44.84 8.68
C ILE A 190 -32.19 44.54 9.96
N LEU A 191 -31.76 43.51 10.71
CA LEU A 191 -32.34 43.13 12.00
C LEU A 191 -32.29 44.28 13.00
N GLY A 192 -31.19 45.05 13.03
CA GLY A 192 -31.04 46.24 13.85
C GLY A 192 -32.05 47.33 13.51
N VAL A 193 -32.24 47.63 12.22
CA VAL A 193 -33.26 48.60 11.77
C VAL A 193 -34.66 48.17 12.20
N MET A 194 -35.00 46.88 12.04
CA MET A 194 -36.30 46.35 12.47
C MET A 194 -36.47 46.43 13.98
N ALA A 195 -35.42 46.17 14.77
CA ALA A 195 -35.47 46.31 16.22
C ALA A 195 -35.76 47.77 16.64
N PHE A 196 -35.15 48.76 15.98
CA PHE A 196 -35.43 50.18 16.24
C PHE A 196 -36.85 50.60 15.86
N GLN A 197 -37.46 49.94 14.88
CA GLN A 197 -38.86 50.16 14.51
C GLN A 197 -39.87 49.53 15.49
N GLY A 198 -39.39 48.85 16.54
CA GLY A 198 -40.22 48.24 17.57
C GLY A 198 -40.69 46.81 17.23
N TYR A 199 -40.14 46.19 16.18
CA TYR A 199 -40.39 44.77 15.94
C TYR A 199 -39.73 43.92 17.04
N PRO A 200 -40.38 42.84 17.53
CA PRO A 200 -39.87 41.99 18.60
C PRO A 200 -38.75 41.04 18.12
N VAL A 201 -37.72 41.59 17.49
CA VAL A 201 -36.58 40.87 16.90
C VAL A 201 -35.30 41.02 17.73
N ILE A 202 -35.38 41.61 18.93
CA ILE A 202 -34.21 41.89 19.78
C ILE A 202 -33.42 40.62 20.14
N GLY A 203 -34.12 39.49 20.35
CA GLY A 203 -33.46 38.20 20.58
C GLY A 203 -32.69 37.71 19.36
N CYS A 204 -33.27 37.87 18.16
CA CYS A 204 -32.61 37.51 16.90
C CYS A 204 -31.37 38.39 16.64
N VAL A 205 -31.42 39.68 16.99
CA VAL A 205 -30.26 40.58 16.90
C VAL A 205 -29.11 40.08 17.78
N ILE A 206 -29.38 39.70 19.03
CA ILE A 206 -28.34 39.21 19.96
C ILE A 206 -27.71 37.91 19.46
N ILE A 207 -28.52 36.96 18.98
CA ILE A 207 -28.02 35.68 18.43
C ILE A 207 -27.19 35.92 17.17
N ALA A 208 -27.69 36.73 16.24
CA ALA A 208 -26.97 37.07 15.01
C ALA A 208 -25.65 37.78 15.29
N PHE A 209 -25.63 38.70 16.26
CA PHE A 209 -24.40 39.38 16.69
C PHE A 209 -23.37 38.39 17.25
N GLY A 210 -23.80 37.46 18.11
CA GLY A 210 -22.93 36.41 18.64
C GLY A 210 -22.36 35.48 17.55
N ALA A 211 -23.18 35.15 16.54
CA ALA A 211 -22.76 34.32 15.40
C ALA A 211 -21.74 35.04 14.51
N VAL A 212 -21.94 36.33 14.22
CA VAL A 212 -20.96 37.14 13.47
C VAL A 212 -19.65 37.22 14.25
N LEU A 213 -19.67 37.53 15.54
CA LEU A 213 -18.44 37.60 16.34
C LEU A 213 -17.68 36.28 16.40
N SER A 214 -18.37 35.14 16.52
CA SER A 214 -17.72 33.83 16.55
C SER A 214 -17.13 33.46 15.18
N MET A 215 -17.82 33.78 14.08
CA MET A 215 -17.33 33.59 12.72
C MET A 215 -16.13 34.49 12.42
N THR A 216 -16.18 35.77 12.78
CA THR A 216 -15.04 36.68 12.65
C THR A 216 -13.82 36.15 13.42
N ALA A 217 -13.99 35.65 14.65
CA ALA A 217 -12.90 35.06 15.43
C ALA A 217 -12.32 33.79 14.77
N TYR A 218 -13.17 32.93 14.22
CA TYR A 218 -12.76 31.75 13.46
C TYR A 218 -11.96 32.13 12.20
N ILE A 219 -12.41 33.12 11.44
CA ILE A 219 -11.71 33.64 10.26
C ILE A 219 -10.33 34.19 10.64
N LEU A 220 -10.23 34.96 11.72
CA LEU A 220 -8.95 35.47 12.23
C LEU A 220 -8.01 34.34 12.67
N PHE A 221 -8.53 33.30 13.32
CA PHE A 221 -7.75 32.12 13.69
C PHE A 221 -7.21 31.40 12.46
N LEU A 222 -8.05 31.17 11.44
CA LEU A 222 -7.64 30.59 10.16
C LEU A 222 -6.57 31.44 9.47
N PHE A 223 -6.77 32.75 9.41
CA PHE A 223 -5.82 33.68 8.79
C PHE A 223 -4.47 33.69 9.52
N THR A 224 -4.51 33.66 10.85
CA THR A 224 -3.31 33.55 11.70
C THR A 224 -2.60 32.22 11.48
N TYR A 225 -3.32 31.11 11.28
CA TYR A 225 -2.70 29.81 10.98
C TYR A 225 -2.09 29.77 9.57
N VAL A 226 -2.76 30.35 8.57
CA VAL A 226 -2.23 30.47 7.19
C VAL A 226 -0.95 31.31 7.17
N LEU A 227 -0.97 32.50 7.80
CA LEU A 227 0.15 33.45 7.79
C LEU A 227 1.24 33.16 8.83
N GLY A 228 0.89 32.53 9.96
CA GLY A 228 1.76 32.30 11.11
C GLY A 228 2.91 31.32 10.89
N GLY A 229 2.99 30.68 9.72
CA GLY A 229 4.11 29.81 9.36
C GLY A 229 5.41 30.52 8.97
N ARG A 230 5.48 31.86 9.03
CA ARG A 230 6.71 32.62 8.74
C ARG A 230 7.01 33.65 9.82
N GLY A 231 7.41 33.23 11.01
CA GLY A 231 7.95 34.20 11.98
C GLY A 231 7.91 33.77 13.43
N ALA A 232 8.70 32.78 13.79
CA ALA A 232 9.21 32.64 15.15
C ALA A 232 10.67 32.20 15.07
N LYS A 233 11.50 33.11 14.55
CA LYS A 233 12.91 33.18 14.92
C LYS A 233 13.04 34.45 15.75
N ALA A 234 12.85 34.30 17.06
CA ALA A 234 13.25 35.26 18.07
C ALA A 234 14.08 34.48 19.09
#